data_AF-A0A3M7LAW9-F1
#
_entry.id   AF-A0A3M7LAW9-F1
#
_cell.length_a   1.000
_cell.length_b   1.000
_cell.length_c   1.000
_cell.angle_alpha   90.00
_cell.angle_beta   90.00
_cell.angle_gamma   90.00
#
_symmetry.space_group_name_H-M   'P 1'
#
loop_
_entity.id
_entity.type
_entity.pdbx_description
1 polymer ?
#
loop_
_entity_poly.entity_id
_entity_poly.type
_entity_poly.pdbx_seq_one_letter_code
_entity_poly.pdbx_strand_id
1 'polypeptide(L)'
;MEKIIDRLFDWDKISTKLVFLLFLTTGILLFIPDTYLKDLKVESFISEYGKFIGITFIITVGFLLVSSISYIVSTIKNNRDTLKIKKTIIKNLKLLTYHEIFVLREFFINGKSTLQLPFLDETIISLENKMIIYKASNTGVATGRGQFWAYSISDYALPYINNKLLMIPNELNDENKIKIENERPEWSKDNHFR
;
A
#
# COMPACT_ATOMS: atom_id res chain seq x y z
N MET A 1 4.09 25.05 16.44
CA MET A 1 2.69 25.41 16.12
C MET A 1 1.98 24.32 15.33
N GLU A 2 2.58 23.73 14.28
CA GLU A 2 2.00 22.60 13.52
C GLU A 2 1.53 21.44 14.42
N LYS A 3 2.39 20.91 15.29
CA LYS A 3 2.04 19.79 16.18
C LYS A 3 0.88 20.03 17.18
N ILE A 4 0.54 21.28 17.50
CA ILE A 4 -0.56 21.61 18.44
C ILE A 4 -1.88 21.74 17.66
N ILE A 5 -1.81 22.31 16.45
CA ILE A 5 -2.94 22.38 15.52
C ILE A 5 -3.35 20.96 15.11
N ASP A 6 -2.39 20.10 14.76
CA ASP A 6 -2.64 18.70 14.39
C ASP A 6 -3.32 17.89 15.51
N ARG A 7 -2.99 18.18 16.78
CA ARG A 7 -3.56 17.46 17.95
C ARG A 7 -4.95 17.95 18.36
N LEU A 8 -5.24 19.24 18.19
CA LEU A 8 -6.55 19.82 18.48
C LEU A 8 -7.56 19.54 17.35
N PHE A 9 -7.05 19.29 16.15
CA PHE A 9 -7.83 19.02 14.95
C PHE A 9 -7.52 17.63 14.39
N ASP A 10 -7.61 16.61 15.24
CA ASP A 10 -7.77 15.20 14.82
C ASP A 10 -9.17 15.00 14.22
N TRP A 11 -9.53 15.80 13.20
CA TRP A 11 -10.78 15.72 12.45
C TRP A 11 -10.96 14.33 11.82
N ASP A 12 -9.87 13.59 11.60
CA ASP A 12 -9.86 12.21 11.12
C ASP A 12 -10.48 11.21 12.11
N LYS A 13 -10.60 11.57 13.40
CA LYS A 13 -11.30 10.75 14.41
C LYS A 13 -12.82 10.95 14.40
N ILE A 14 -13.29 12.05 13.82
CA ILE A 14 -14.73 12.31 13.71
C ILE A 14 -15.26 11.51 12.53
N SER A 15 -16.25 10.66 12.78
CA SER A 15 -16.93 9.93 11.71
C SER A 15 -17.54 10.92 10.71
N THR A 16 -16.92 11.04 9.54
CA THR A 16 -17.41 11.88 8.43
C THR A 16 -18.85 11.52 8.07
N LYS A 17 -19.26 10.27 8.29
CA LYS A 17 -20.65 9.82 8.10
C LYS A 17 -21.64 10.54 9.02
N LEU A 18 -21.28 10.78 10.28
CA LEU A 18 -22.13 11.51 11.23
C LEU A 18 -22.22 12.99 10.86
N VAL A 19 -21.10 13.61 10.48
CA VAL A 19 -21.10 15.01 10.05
C VAL A 19 -21.88 15.19 8.75
N PHE A 20 -21.77 14.24 7.83
CA PHE A 20 -22.54 14.22 6.60
C PHE A 20 -24.05 14.05 6.86
N LEU A 21 -24.44 13.21 7.82
CA LEU A 21 -25.83 13.08 8.25
C LEU A 21 -26.36 14.41 8.83
N LEU A 22 -25.59 15.07 9.69
CA LEU A 22 -25.96 16.38 10.25
C LEU A 22 -26.06 17.45 9.15
N PHE A 23 -25.12 17.47 8.20
CA PHE A 23 -25.18 18.34 7.02
C PHE A 23 -26.46 18.12 6.22
N LEU A 24 -26.82 16.86 5.94
CA LEU A 24 -28.04 16.53 5.22
C LEU A 24 -29.30 16.94 5.99
N THR A 25 -29.40 16.60 7.28
CA THR A 25 -30.61 16.90 8.07
C THR A 25 -30.81 18.40 8.25
N THR A 26 -29.75 19.13 8.59
CA THR A 26 -29.80 20.60 8.72
C THR A 26 -30.01 21.28 7.37
N GLY A 27 -29.42 20.76 6.28
CA GLY A 27 -29.63 21.26 4.93
C GLY A 27 -31.07 21.08 4.46
N ILE A 28 -31.66 19.90 4.69
CA ILE A 28 -33.08 19.66 4.39
C ILE A 28 -33.95 20.63 5.19
N LEU A 29 -33.73 20.77 6.50
CA LEU A 29 -34.53 21.67 7.33
C LEU A 29 -34.44 23.15 6.90
N LEU A 30 -33.30 23.60 6.36
CA LEU A 30 -33.10 25.00 5.96
C LEU A 30 -33.58 25.31 4.53
N PHE A 31 -33.52 24.35 3.61
CA PHE A 31 -33.76 24.60 2.18
C PHE A 31 -35.04 23.95 1.64
N ILE A 32 -35.78 23.21 2.47
CA ILE A 32 -37.05 22.61 2.05
C ILE A 32 -38.17 23.66 2.02
N PRO A 33 -39.12 23.60 1.06
CA PRO A 33 -40.25 24.52 1.01
C PRO A 33 -41.20 24.41 2.21
N ASP A 34 -41.83 25.53 2.60
CA ASP A 34 -42.72 25.64 3.76
C ASP A 34 -43.90 24.65 3.75
N THR A 35 -44.39 24.26 2.57
CA THR A 35 -45.45 23.26 2.43
C THR A 35 -45.07 21.93 3.08
N TYR A 36 -43.83 21.49 2.88
CA TYR A 36 -43.35 20.23 3.44
C TYR A 36 -42.98 20.36 4.92
N LEU A 37 -42.57 21.55 5.38
CA LEU A 37 -42.35 21.81 6.81
C LEU A 37 -43.63 21.66 7.63
N LYS A 38 -44.77 22.04 7.05
CA LYS A 38 -46.11 21.85 7.63
C LYS A 38 -46.50 20.38 7.70
N ASP A 39 -46.27 19.63 6.62
CA ASP A 39 -46.56 18.18 6.59
C ASP A 39 -45.73 17.40 7.63
N LEU A 40 -44.47 17.80 7.83
CA LEU A 40 -43.56 17.24 8.83
C LEU A 40 -43.79 17.78 10.26
N LYS A 41 -44.66 18.79 10.42
CA LYS A 41 -44.98 19.45 11.70
C LYS A 41 -43.76 20.04 12.42
N VAL A 42 -42.81 20.61 11.68
CA VAL A 42 -41.55 21.18 12.22
C VAL A 42 -41.44 22.71 12.07
N GLU A 43 -42.48 23.38 11.56
CA GLU A 43 -42.49 24.84 11.31
C GLU A 43 -42.19 25.67 12.58
N SER A 44 -42.83 25.34 13.71
CA SER A 44 -42.59 26.01 15.00
C SER A 44 -41.15 25.82 15.50
N PHE A 45 -40.59 24.63 15.32
CA PHE A 45 -39.22 24.32 15.71
C PHE A 45 -38.21 25.16 14.92
N ILE A 46 -38.41 25.32 13.60
CA ILE A 46 -37.54 26.16 12.77
C ILE A 46 -37.67 27.63 13.14
N SER A 47 -38.89 28.10 13.44
CA SER A 47 -39.09 29.49 13.88
C SER A 47 -38.34 29.81 15.19
N GLU A 48 -38.22 28.84 16.10
CA GLU A 48 -37.55 29.02 17.40
C GLU A 48 -36.04 28.78 17.32
N TYR A 49 -35.59 27.75 16.58
CA TYR A 49 -34.20 27.28 16.57
C TYR A 49 -33.45 27.50 15.25
N GLY A 50 -34.06 28.12 14.24
CA GLY A 50 -33.51 28.24 12.89
C GLY A 50 -32.11 28.86 12.83
N LYS A 51 -31.79 29.81 13.72
CA LYS A 51 -30.44 30.39 13.84
C LYS A 51 -29.39 29.36 14.22
N PHE A 52 -29.70 28.47 15.17
CA PHE A 52 -28.79 27.41 15.60
C PHE A 52 -28.61 26.35 14.50
N ILE A 53 -29.69 25.98 13.81
CA ILE A 53 -29.65 25.06 12.66
C ILE A 53 -28.74 25.62 11.56
N GLY A 54 -28.86 26.92 11.26
CA GLY A 54 -27.99 27.63 10.32
C GLY A 54 -26.51 27.58 10.70
N ILE A 55 -26.18 27.86 11.97
CA ILE A 55 -24.80 27.79 12.46
C ILE A 55 -24.26 26.37 12.35
N THR A 56 -25.03 25.36 12.77
CA THR A 56 -24.65 23.95 12.64
C THR A 56 -24.43 23.58 11.17
N PHE A 57 -25.31 23.99 10.26
CA PHE A 57 -25.15 23.75 8.83
C PHE A 57 -23.82 24.33 8.29
N ILE A 58 -23.51 25.60 8.60
CA ILE A 58 -22.26 26.23 8.17
C ILE A 58 -21.03 25.48 8.69
N ILE A 59 -21.04 25.06 9.97
CA ILE A 59 -19.94 24.28 10.57
C ILE A 59 -19.79 22.94 9.85
N THR A 60 -20.89 22.23 9.59
CA THR A 60 -20.84 20.93 8.91
C THR A 60 -20.37 21.04 7.46
N VAL A 61 -20.76 22.11 6.74
CA VAL A 61 -20.24 22.42 5.39
C VAL A 61 -18.74 22.68 5.42
N GLY A 62 -18.29 23.53 6.34
CA GLY A 62 -16.87 23.85 6.49
C GLY A 62 -16.02 22.60 6.76
N PHE A 63 -16.51 21.72 7.67
CA PHE A 63 -15.86 20.44 7.94
C PHE A 63 -15.79 19.56 6.69
N LEU A 64 -16.91 19.35 6.00
CA LEU A 64 -16.95 18.50 4.80
C LEU A 64 -16.05 19.02 3.68
N LEU A 65 -15.94 20.34 3.52
CA LEU A 65 -15.01 20.95 2.54
C LEU A 65 -13.57 20.63 2.88
N VAL A 66 -13.14 20.81 4.13
CA VAL A 66 -11.78 20.50 4.56
C VAL A 66 -11.48 19.00 4.39
N SER A 67 -12.38 18.12 4.85
CA SER A 67 -12.23 16.66 4.68
C SER A 67 -12.14 16.26 3.21
N SER A 68 -12.94 16.87 2.34
CA SER A 68 -12.92 16.59 0.89
C SER A 68 -11.60 17.00 0.26
N ILE A 69 -11.08 18.19 0.59
CA ILE A 69 -9.79 18.67 0.08
C ILE A 69 -8.66 17.74 0.55
N SER A 70 -8.62 17.37 1.84
CA SER A 70 -7.63 16.46 2.38
C SER A 70 -7.66 15.08 1.71
N TYR A 71 -8.87 14.55 1.44
CA TYR A 71 -9.04 13.30 0.71
C TYR A 71 -8.51 13.40 -0.73
N ILE A 72 -8.81 14.49 -1.44
CA ILE A 72 -8.33 14.70 -2.82
C ILE A 72 -6.79 14.79 -2.83
N VAL A 73 -6.21 15.59 -1.94
CA VAL A 73 -4.75 15.78 -1.85
C VAL A 73 -4.05 14.46 -1.54
N SER A 74 -4.54 13.69 -0.56
CA SER A 74 -3.97 12.39 -0.21
C SER A 74 -4.10 11.37 -1.33
N THR A 75 -5.23 11.34 -2.04
CA THR A 75 -5.44 10.47 -3.21
C THR A 75 -4.45 10.80 -4.33
N ILE A 76 -4.29 12.09 -4.66
CA ILE A 76 -3.33 12.53 -5.67
C ILE A 76 -1.90 12.17 -5.27
N LYS A 77 -1.54 12.39 -4.00
CA LYS A 77 -0.22 12.05 -3.46
C LYS A 77 0.05 10.54 -3.57
N ASN A 78 -0.86 9.70 -3.10
CA ASN A 78 -0.74 8.25 -3.15
C ASN A 78 -0.59 7.74 -4.58
N ASN A 79 -1.36 8.27 -5.52
CA ASN A 79 -1.23 7.93 -6.94
C ASN A 79 0.14 8.32 -7.49
N ARG A 80 0.63 9.52 -7.17
CA ARG A 80 1.96 9.98 -7.60
C ARG A 80 3.07 9.12 -7.01
N ASP A 81 2.98 8.76 -5.74
CA ASP A 81 4.01 7.96 -5.07
C ASP A 81 4.01 6.51 -5.57
N THR A 82 2.83 5.95 -5.85
CA THR A 82 2.71 4.63 -6.52
C THR A 82 3.37 4.63 -7.89
N LEU A 83 3.14 5.68 -8.70
CA LEU A 83 3.78 5.84 -10.00
C LEU A 83 5.31 5.99 -9.89
N LYS A 84 5.80 6.71 -8.87
CA LYS A 84 7.24 6.83 -8.61
C LYS A 84 7.85 5.48 -8.23
N ILE A 85 7.22 4.75 -7.30
CA ILE A 85 7.68 3.41 -6.86
C ILE A 85 7.78 2.47 -8.07
N LYS A 86 6.73 2.40 -8.89
CA LYS A 86 6.73 1.59 -10.12
C LYS A 86 7.88 1.97 -11.05
N LYS A 87 8.10 3.26 -11.29
CA LYS A 87 9.22 3.73 -12.13
C LYS A 87 10.58 3.35 -11.55
N THR A 88 10.75 3.47 -10.23
CA THR A 88 11.98 3.10 -9.53
C THR A 88 12.25 1.61 -9.63
N ILE A 89 11.24 0.75 -9.43
CA ILE A 89 11.37 -0.70 -9.58
C ILE A 89 11.79 -1.07 -11.00
N ILE A 90 11.12 -0.51 -12.01
CA ILE A 90 11.47 -0.77 -13.43
C ILE A 90 12.89 -0.31 -13.75
N LYS A 91 13.34 0.82 -13.19
CA LYS A 91 14.72 1.29 -13.32
C LYS A 91 15.70 0.31 -12.66
N ASN A 92 15.40 -0.13 -11.44
CA ASN A 92 16.26 -1.04 -10.67
C ASN A 92 16.36 -2.43 -11.30
N LEU A 93 15.29 -2.94 -11.91
CA LEU A 93 15.31 -4.21 -12.65
C LEU A 93 16.31 -4.21 -13.81
N LYS A 94 16.61 -3.06 -14.41
CA LYS A 94 17.63 -2.94 -15.48
C LYS A 94 19.07 -2.91 -14.95
N LEU A 95 19.23 -2.72 -13.64
CA LEU A 95 20.51 -2.55 -12.94
C LEU A 95 20.72 -3.68 -11.92
N LEU A 96 20.15 -4.85 -12.18
CA LEU A 96 20.37 -6.03 -11.36
C LEU A 96 21.78 -6.58 -11.56
N THR A 97 22.39 -7.00 -10.47
CA THR A 97 23.64 -7.76 -10.50
C THR A 97 23.36 -9.24 -10.77
N TYR A 98 24.38 -10.01 -11.15
CA TYR A 98 24.25 -11.45 -11.35
C TYR A 98 23.73 -12.17 -10.09
N HIS A 99 24.25 -11.82 -8.91
CA HIS A 99 23.79 -12.42 -7.65
C HIS A 99 22.30 -12.16 -7.40
N GLU A 100 21.82 -10.94 -7.65
CA GLU A 100 20.41 -10.60 -7.50
C GLU A 100 19.53 -11.38 -8.50
N ILE A 101 19.99 -11.55 -9.73
CA ILE A 101 19.32 -12.37 -10.74
C ILE A 101 19.22 -13.82 -10.27
N PHE A 102 20.27 -14.37 -9.69
CA PHE A 102 20.29 -15.75 -9.18
C PHE A 102 19.32 -15.95 -8.02
N VAL A 103 19.23 -14.98 -7.09
CA VAL A 103 18.22 -15.00 -6.03
C VAL A 103 16.80 -14.96 -6.62
N LEU A 104 16.51 -14.08 -7.57
CA LEU A 104 15.19 -14.00 -8.19
C LEU A 104 14.83 -15.31 -8.91
N ARG A 105 15.81 -15.97 -9.53
CA ARG A 105 15.63 -17.25 -10.23
C ARG A 105 15.14 -18.34 -9.27
N GLU A 106 15.54 -18.33 -8.00
CA GLU A 106 15.11 -19.34 -7.01
C GLU A 106 13.58 -19.38 -6.82
N PHE A 107 12.88 -18.25 -6.92
CA PHE A 107 11.39 -18.23 -6.85
C PHE A 107 10.76 -19.10 -7.95
N PHE A 108 11.35 -19.05 -9.15
CA PHE A 108 10.86 -19.78 -10.32
C PHE A 108 11.34 -21.23 -10.33
N ILE A 109 12.57 -21.50 -9.90
CA ILE A 109 13.09 -22.87 -9.75
C ILE A 109 12.25 -23.66 -8.74
N ASN A 110 11.88 -23.04 -7.62
CA ASN A 110 11.09 -23.70 -6.59
C ASN A 110 9.58 -23.64 -6.87
N GLY A 111 9.13 -22.86 -7.86
CA GLY A 111 7.71 -22.69 -8.18
C GLY A 111 6.88 -22.07 -7.06
N LYS A 112 7.50 -21.27 -6.18
CA LYS A 112 6.85 -20.65 -5.02
C LYS A 112 6.83 -19.13 -5.18
N SER A 113 5.70 -18.49 -4.86
CA SER A 113 5.58 -17.03 -4.83
C SER A 113 6.28 -16.40 -3.62
N THR A 114 6.51 -17.19 -2.58
CA THR A 114 7.16 -16.78 -1.33
C THR A 114 8.22 -17.80 -0.93
N LEU A 115 9.41 -17.34 -0.56
CA LEU A 115 10.53 -18.17 -0.11
C LEU A 115 11.07 -17.71 1.24
N GLN A 116 11.61 -18.64 2.02
CA GLN A 116 12.40 -18.33 3.20
C GLN A 116 13.81 -17.93 2.76
N LEU A 117 14.16 -16.66 2.90
CA LEU A 117 15.47 -16.13 2.50
C LEU A 117 16.27 -15.65 3.72
N PRO A 118 17.60 -15.78 3.71
CA PRO A 118 18.45 -15.32 4.79
C PRO A 118 18.37 -13.80 4.93
N PHE A 119 17.95 -13.32 6.10
CA PHE A 119 17.66 -11.91 6.34
C PHE A 119 18.89 -11.00 6.31
N LEU A 120 20.06 -11.54 6.70
CA LEU A 120 21.31 -10.79 6.76
C LEU A 120 22.15 -10.90 5.48
N ASP A 121 21.63 -11.56 4.44
CA ASP A 121 22.33 -11.68 3.16
C ASP A 121 22.28 -10.35 2.39
N GLU A 122 23.45 -9.87 1.97
CA GLU A 122 23.61 -8.57 1.29
C GLU A 122 22.81 -8.47 -0.01
N THR A 123 22.65 -9.59 -0.73
CA THR A 123 21.89 -9.64 -1.98
C THR A 123 20.39 -9.51 -1.71
N ILE A 124 19.90 -10.16 -0.65
CA ILE A 124 18.52 -10.05 -0.19
C ILE A 124 18.23 -8.61 0.26
N ILE A 125 19.12 -8.03 1.07
CA ILE A 125 19.01 -6.63 1.51
C ILE A 125 19.02 -5.68 0.31
N SER A 126 19.87 -5.91 -0.69
CA SER A 126 19.92 -5.09 -1.91
C SER A 126 18.60 -5.17 -2.70
N LEU A 127 18.04 -6.37 -2.90
CA LEU A 127 16.76 -6.57 -3.57
C LEU A 127 15.58 -5.93 -2.81
N GLU A 128 15.59 -6.01 -1.48
CA GLU A 128 14.59 -5.37 -0.61
C GLU A 128 14.69 -3.84 -0.72
N ASN A 129 15.90 -3.28 -0.64
CA ASN A 129 16.14 -1.83 -0.83
C ASN A 129 15.77 -1.35 -2.24
N LYS A 130 15.87 -2.21 -3.26
CA LYS A 130 15.41 -1.94 -4.62
C LYS A 130 13.89 -2.05 -4.80
N MET A 131 13.16 -2.44 -3.75
CA MET A 131 11.72 -2.71 -3.74
C MET A 131 11.29 -3.83 -4.71
N ILE A 132 12.22 -4.73 -5.04
CA ILE A 132 11.95 -5.84 -5.98
C ILE A 132 11.37 -7.03 -5.22
N ILE A 133 11.85 -7.26 -4.00
CA ILE A 133 11.26 -8.20 -3.05
C ILE A 133 10.80 -7.46 -1.79
N TYR A 134 9.90 -8.07 -1.02
CA TYR A 134 9.44 -7.56 0.26
C TYR A 134 9.20 -8.70 1.23
N LYS A 135 9.27 -8.42 2.53
CA LYS A 135 8.93 -9.40 3.58
C LYS A 135 7.43 -9.70 3.53
N ALA A 136 7.10 -10.95 3.22
CA ALA A 136 5.74 -11.47 3.22
C ALA A 136 5.22 -11.80 4.64
N SER A 137 6.11 -11.83 5.64
CA SER A 137 5.77 -12.02 7.05
C SER A 137 6.55 -11.07 7.94
N ASN A 138 5.93 -10.63 9.05
CA ASN A 138 6.57 -9.87 10.10
C ASN A 138 7.40 -10.74 11.06
N THR A 139 7.27 -12.07 10.97
CA THR A 139 8.01 -13.02 11.82
C THR A 139 9.02 -13.82 11.00
N GLY A 140 10.23 -13.93 11.54
CA GLY A 140 11.29 -14.78 10.99
C GLY A 140 11.46 -16.06 11.79
N VAL A 141 12.19 -17.00 11.19
CA VAL A 141 12.60 -18.26 11.83
C VAL A 141 14.10 -18.19 12.08
N ALA A 142 14.51 -18.35 13.33
CA ALA A 142 15.91 -18.51 13.69
C ALA A 142 16.30 -19.99 13.60
N THR A 143 17.43 -20.25 12.98
CA THR A 143 17.96 -21.61 12.74
C THR A 143 19.42 -21.64 13.18
N GLY A 144 20.01 -22.83 13.30
CA GLY A 144 21.45 -22.96 13.57
C GLY A 144 22.37 -22.34 12.50
N ARG A 145 21.83 -21.96 11.33
CA ARG A 145 22.58 -21.37 10.21
C ARG A 145 22.29 -19.89 10.00
N GLY A 146 21.45 -19.29 10.83
CA GLY A 146 21.07 -17.89 10.72
C GLY A 146 19.56 -17.66 10.78
N GLN A 147 19.15 -16.44 10.46
CA GLN A 147 17.76 -16.03 10.54
C GLN A 147 17.16 -15.86 9.15
N PHE A 148 15.97 -16.43 8.95
CA PHE A 148 15.27 -16.46 7.68
C PHE A 148 13.92 -15.78 7.80
N TRP A 149 13.54 -15.03 6.76
CA TRP A 149 12.22 -14.41 6.65
C TRP A 149 11.53 -14.87 5.38
N ALA A 150 10.20 -14.90 5.42
CA ALA A 150 9.42 -15.10 4.22
C ALA A 150 9.48 -13.83 3.35
N TYR A 151 9.96 -13.96 2.12
CA TYR A 151 10.03 -12.90 1.12
C TYR A 151 9.22 -13.27 -0.11
N SER A 152 8.60 -12.27 -0.74
CA SER A 152 7.89 -12.38 -2.01
C SER A 152 8.39 -11.34 -3.01
N ILE A 153 8.26 -11.62 -4.29
CA ILE A 153 8.50 -10.63 -5.37
C ILE A 153 7.37 -9.60 -5.35
N SER A 154 7.70 -8.32 -5.50
CA SER A 154 6.74 -7.23 -5.62
C SER A 154 5.82 -7.42 -6.84
N ASP A 155 4.52 -7.18 -6.68
CA ASP A 155 3.54 -7.20 -7.79
C ASP A 155 3.88 -6.18 -8.89
N TYR A 156 4.63 -5.13 -8.56
CA TYR A 156 5.12 -4.16 -9.56
C TYR A 156 6.34 -4.67 -10.34
N ALA A 157 7.14 -5.56 -9.75
CA ALA A 157 8.33 -6.13 -10.36
C ALA A 157 8.00 -7.37 -11.19
N LEU A 158 7.13 -8.24 -10.67
CA LEU A 158 6.81 -9.55 -11.23
C LEU A 158 6.47 -9.54 -12.73
N PRO A 159 5.65 -8.59 -13.27
CA PRO A 159 5.32 -8.56 -14.70
C PRO A 159 6.51 -8.33 -15.63
N TYR A 160 7.63 -7.84 -15.10
CA TYR A 160 8.84 -7.51 -15.86
C TYR A 160 9.94 -8.57 -15.71
N ILE A 161 9.75 -9.57 -14.85
CA ILE A 161 10.68 -10.68 -14.65
C ILE A 161 10.32 -11.78 -15.66
N ASN A 162 11.29 -12.17 -16.48
CA ASN A 162 11.13 -13.18 -17.52
C ASN A 162 12.42 -14.00 -17.68
N ASN A 163 12.36 -15.08 -18.46
CA ASN A 163 13.50 -15.99 -18.67
C ASN A 163 14.77 -15.27 -19.13
N LYS A 164 14.64 -14.22 -19.95
CA LYS A 164 15.79 -13.42 -20.40
C LYS A 164 16.43 -12.65 -19.25
N LEU A 165 15.64 -11.99 -18.41
CA LEU A 165 16.13 -11.29 -17.21
C LEU A 165 16.73 -12.27 -16.20
N LEU A 166 16.09 -13.42 -16.01
CA LEU A 166 16.55 -14.47 -15.11
C LEU A 166 17.74 -15.25 -15.66
N MET A 167 18.19 -14.97 -16.88
CA MET A 167 19.24 -15.69 -17.59
C MET A 167 18.98 -17.21 -17.62
N ILE A 168 17.72 -17.61 -17.76
CA ILE A 168 17.31 -19.00 -17.94
C ILE A 168 17.53 -19.35 -19.42
N PRO A 169 18.37 -20.35 -19.75
CA PRO A 169 18.59 -20.80 -21.12
C PRO A 169 17.30 -21.35 -21.74
N ASN A 170 17.15 -21.17 -23.05
CA ASN A 170 16.00 -21.70 -23.80
C ASN A 170 16.06 -23.24 -23.93
N GLU A 171 17.25 -23.82 -23.88
CA GLU A 171 17.48 -25.26 -23.99
C GLU A 171 18.08 -25.80 -22.69
N LEU A 172 17.40 -26.77 -22.07
CA LEU A 172 17.85 -27.44 -20.84
C LEU A 172 18.71 -28.67 -21.17
N ASN A 173 19.88 -28.44 -21.78
CA ASN A 173 20.90 -29.47 -21.91
C ASN A 173 21.65 -29.67 -20.56
N ASP A 174 22.42 -30.75 -20.44
CA ASP A 174 23.07 -31.08 -19.16
C ASP A 174 24.13 -30.06 -18.76
N GLU A 175 24.80 -29.42 -19.72
CA GLU A 175 25.72 -28.31 -19.49
C GLU A 175 25.02 -27.10 -18.85
N ASN A 176 23.86 -26.70 -19.38
CA ASN A 176 23.07 -25.58 -18.87
C ASN A 176 22.48 -25.88 -17.49
N LYS A 177 22.10 -27.14 -17.21
CA LYS A 177 21.66 -27.54 -15.87
C LYS A 177 22.78 -27.42 -14.85
N ILE A 178 23.98 -27.91 -15.18
CA ILE A 178 25.16 -27.80 -14.31
C ILE A 178 25.50 -26.33 -14.07
N LYS A 179 25.45 -25.51 -15.13
CA LYS A 179 25.67 -24.07 -15.02
C LYS A 179 24.68 -23.40 -14.07
N ILE A 180 23.38 -23.65 -14.25
CA ILE A 180 22.34 -23.10 -13.36
C ILE A 180 22.61 -23.51 -11.93
N GLU A 181 22.87 -24.80 -11.65
CA GLU A 181 23.10 -25.31 -10.30
C GLU A 181 24.33 -24.66 -9.64
N ASN A 182 25.40 -24.42 -10.39
CA ASN A 182 26.60 -23.77 -9.90
C ASN A 182 26.38 -22.28 -9.57
N GLU A 183 25.52 -21.61 -10.33
CA GLU A 183 25.16 -20.19 -10.14
C GLU A 183 24.18 -19.96 -8.97
N ARG A 184 23.56 -21.01 -8.43
CA ARG A 184 22.59 -20.87 -7.33
C ARG A 184 23.25 -20.28 -6.08
N PRO A 185 22.55 -19.42 -5.31
CA PRO A 185 23.07 -18.90 -4.05
C PRO A 185 23.41 -20.03 -3.07
N GLU A 186 24.48 -19.89 -2.28
CA GLU A 186 24.96 -20.93 -1.36
C GLU A 186 23.87 -21.41 -0.39
N TRP A 187 23.06 -20.49 0.15
CA TRP A 187 21.96 -20.82 1.05
C TRP A 187 20.85 -21.67 0.39
N SER A 188 20.76 -21.68 -0.94
CA SER A 188 19.70 -22.38 -1.69
C SER A 188 20.08 -23.81 -2.10
N LYS A 189 21.37 -24.14 -2.02
CA LYS A 189 21.90 -25.49 -2.30
C LYS A 189 21.61 -26.47 -1.16
N ASP A 190 21.23 -25.94 0.00
CA ASP A 190 20.93 -26.71 1.19
C ASP A 190 19.45 -27.12 1.23
N ASN A 191 19.17 -28.42 1.16
CA ASN A 191 17.82 -28.98 0.98
C ASN A 191 16.87 -28.82 2.19
N HIS A 192 17.25 -28.13 3.26
CA HIS A 192 16.45 -28.08 4.50
C HIS A 192 15.17 -27.24 4.43
N PHE A 193 14.99 -26.40 3.39
CA PHE A 193 13.80 -25.56 3.19
C PHE A 193 13.04 -25.83 1.88
N ARG A 194 13.39 -26.90 1.15
CA ARG A 194 12.62 -27.35 -0.01
C ARG A 194 11.29 -27.97 0.41
#